data_AF-A0A7C2EWE1-F1
#
_entry.id   AF-A0A7C2EWE1-F1
#
_cell.length_a   1.000
_cell.length_b   1.000
_cell.length_c   1.000
_cell.angle_alpha   90.00
_cell.angle_beta   90.00
_cell.angle_gamma   90.00
#
_symmetry.space_group_name_H-M   'P 1'
#
loop_
_entity.id
_entity.type
_entity.pdbx_description
1 polymer ?
#
loop_
_entity_poly.entity_id
_entity_poly.type
_entity_poly.pdbx_seq_one_letter_code
_entity_poly.pdbx_strand_id
1 'polypeptide(L)'
;MNRAGRLATIILVLMAAAVIASPAWAVEDVYVLWGNPRVGREVYVKKGCGSCHAIKGVGGKGGPDLGRPPMQHRTMSQYAGILWNHAPAMRDAMQKRGIPWKPFEGPEMPDLIAYLSSIQMLDDPGDPKKGEGLFTEKGCSSCHRIGGADLAQWQRYASPVLWAEVMWRHGPEMEEQMRKLGQTWPRFTGTEMVDLVAYIRSVLRRGP
;
A
#
# COMPACT_ATOMS: atom_id res chain seq x y z
N MET A 1 -53.41 45.51 -24.09
CA MET A 1 -52.96 44.18 -23.62
C MET A 1 -53.03 44.16 -22.10
N ASN A 2 -53.94 43.36 -21.57
CA ASN A 2 -54.46 43.49 -20.19
C ASN A 2 -53.43 42.94 -19.18
N ARG A 3 -53.44 43.42 -17.93
CA ARG A 3 -52.50 43.01 -16.87
C ARG A 3 -52.33 41.48 -16.76
N ALA A 4 -53.40 40.72 -17.00
CA ALA A 4 -53.39 39.25 -17.03
C ALA A 4 -52.52 38.66 -18.16
N GLY A 5 -52.49 39.28 -19.35
CA GLY A 5 -51.66 38.84 -20.47
C GLY A 5 -50.17 39.09 -20.24
N ARG A 6 -49.80 40.18 -19.56
CA ARG A 6 -48.41 40.46 -19.18
C ARG A 6 -47.89 39.51 -18.10
N LEU A 7 -48.74 39.08 -17.16
CA LEU A 7 -48.39 38.10 -16.13
C LEU A 7 -48.18 36.69 -16.72
N ALA A 8 -49.03 36.28 -17.68
CA ALA A 8 -48.89 34.99 -18.35
C ALA A 8 -47.58 34.87 -19.15
N THR A 9 -47.14 35.94 -19.82
CA THR A 9 -45.87 35.94 -20.57
C THR A 9 -44.64 35.95 -19.66
N ILE A 10 -44.69 36.63 -18.51
CA ILE A 10 -43.58 36.66 -17.54
C ILE A 10 -43.41 35.29 -16.85
N ILE A 11 -44.51 34.61 -16.54
CA ILE A 11 -44.48 33.26 -15.94
C ILE A 11 -43.93 32.23 -16.94
N LEU A 12 -44.27 32.33 -18.23
CA LEU A 12 -43.72 31.43 -19.25
C LEU A 12 -42.21 31.63 -19.50
N VAL A 13 -41.72 32.88 -19.45
CA VAL A 13 -40.29 33.18 -19.63
C VAL A 13 -39.48 32.75 -18.39
N LEU A 14 -40.03 32.86 -17.18
CA LEU A 14 -39.38 32.36 -15.96
C LEU A 14 -39.34 30.82 -15.90
N MET A 15 -40.35 30.13 -16.44
CA MET A 15 -40.37 28.67 -16.55
C MET A 15 -39.40 28.16 -17.64
N ALA A 16 -39.17 28.91 -18.72
CA ALA A 16 -38.18 28.55 -19.75
C ALA A 16 -36.72 28.81 -19.31
N ALA A 17 -36.48 29.81 -18.45
CA ALA A 17 -35.15 30.09 -17.92
C ALA A 17 -34.70 29.10 -16.81
N ALA A 18 -35.64 28.43 -16.15
CA ALA A 18 -35.34 27.46 -15.09
C ALA A 18 -34.91 26.07 -15.59
N VAL A 19 -35.01 25.78 -16.89
CA VAL A 19 -34.67 24.47 -17.47
C VAL A 19 -33.25 24.44 -18.08
N ILE A 20 -32.56 25.58 -18.20
CA ILE A 20 -31.21 25.67 -18.80
C ILE A 20 -30.09 25.70 -17.74
N ALA A 21 -30.42 25.83 -16.46
CA ALA A 21 -29.45 25.66 -15.38
C ALA A 21 -29.44 24.21 -14.86
N SER A 22 -29.22 23.25 -15.77
CA SER A 22 -28.65 21.97 -15.35
C SER A 22 -27.18 22.23 -15.04
N PRO A 23 -26.71 22.18 -13.78
CA PRO A 23 -25.31 21.92 -13.58
C PRO A 23 -25.07 20.51 -14.10
N ALA A 24 -24.52 20.44 -15.31
CA ALA A 24 -23.56 19.40 -15.57
C ALA A 24 -22.57 19.42 -14.38
N TRP A 25 -22.34 18.26 -13.78
CA TRP A 25 -21.33 18.02 -12.73
C TRP A 25 -21.66 18.55 -11.32
N ALA A 26 -22.54 17.87 -10.60
CA ALA A 26 -22.08 17.35 -9.31
C ALA A 26 -21.78 15.88 -9.56
N VAL A 27 -20.49 15.61 -9.77
CA VAL A 27 -19.85 14.31 -9.86
C VAL A 27 -20.65 13.30 -9.05
N GLU A 28 -21.18 12.27 -9.72
CA GLU A 28 -21.57 11.03 -9.05
C GLU A 28 -20.48 10.75 -8.03
N ASP A 29 -20.82 10.72 -6.74
CA ASP A 29 -19.95 10.14 -5.73
C ASP A 29 -19.64 8.75 -6.29
N VAL A 30 -18.50 8.63 -6.97
CA VAL A 30 -17.96 7.35 -7.37
C VAL A 30 -17.74 6.71 -6.02
N TYR A 31 -18.69 5.87 -5.65
CA TYR A 31 -18.58 5.03 -4.50
C TYR A 31 -17.37 4.16 -4.83
N VAL A 32 -16.17 4.60 -4.46
CA VAL A 32 -14.94 3.83 -4.63
C VAL A 32 -15.06 2.74 -3.57
N LEU A 33 -15.84 1.71 -3.90
CA LEU A 33 -16.21 0.59 -3.04
C LEU A 33 -15.00 -0.05 -2.36
N TRP A 34 -13.81 0.15 -2.94
CA TRP A 34 -12.58 -0.54 -2.57
C TRP A 34 -11.45 0.40 -2.08
N GLY A 35 -11.61 1.74 -2.15
CA GLY A 35 -10.57 2.72 -1.84
C GLY A 35 -9.27 2.59 -2.68
N ASN A 36 -8.31 3.48 -2.44
CA ASN A 36 -6.98 3.47 -3.03
C ASN A 36 -5.89 3.20 -1.96
N PRO A 37 -5.26 2.02 -1.94
CA PRO A 37 -4.23 1.66 -0.95
C PRO A 37 -3.03 2.61 -0.88
N ARG A 38 -2.67 3.27 -1.99
CA ARG A 38 -1.57 4.23 -2.01
C ARG A 38 -1.94 5.48 -1.22
N VAL A 39 -3.14 6.02 -1.46
CA VAL A 39 -3.68 7.17 -0.70
C VAL A 39 -3.92 6.77 0.74
N GLY A 40 -4.42 5.56 0.99
CA GLY A 40 -4.61 5.02 2.33
C GLY A 40 -3.34 4.97 3.18
N ARG A 41 -2.19 4.68 2.56
CA ARG A 41 -0.88 4.77 3.24
C ARG A 41 -0.59 6.20 3.68
N GLU A 42 -0.93 7.20 2.85
CA GLU A 42 -0.76 8.61 3.20
C GLU A 42 -1.69 9.01 4.34
N VAL A 43 -2.95 8.55 4.32
CA VAL A 43 -3.90 8.72 5.44
C VAL A 43 -3.33 8.13 6.73
N TYR A 44 -2.83 6.89 6.69
CA TYR A 44 -2.22 6.21 7.84
C TYR A 44 -1.07 7.04 8.45
N VAL A 45 -0.22 7.66 7.62
CA VAL A 45 0.86 8.54 8.09
C VAL A 45 0.31 9.87 8.62
N LYS A 46 -0.55 10.55 7.84
CA LYS A 46 -1.09 11.88 8.15
C LYS A 46 -1.96 11.90 9.41
N LYS A 47 -2.70 10.81 9.68
CA LYS A 47 -3.51 10.61 10.89
C LYS A 47 -2.67 10.10 12.08
N GLY A 48 -1.38 9.82 11.88
CA GLY A 48 -0.45 9.44 12.95
C GLY A 48 -0.55 7.99 13.41
N CYS A 49 -1.25 7.11 12.67
CA CYS A 49 -1.46 5.72 13.05
C CYS A 49 -0.14 4.98 13.31
N GLY A 50 0.86 5.22 12.45
CA GLY A 50 2.19 4.60 12.54
C GLY A 50 3.04 4.99 13.75
N SER A 51 2.65 6.01 14.51
CA SER A 51 3.33 6.38 15.76
C SER A 51 3.10 5.37 16.90
N CYS A 52 2.01 4.61 16.80
CA CYS A 52 1.63 3.59 17.79
C CYS A 52 1.51 2.20 17.18
N HIS A 53 0.94 2.08 16.00
CA HIS A 53 0.73 0.80 15.34
C HIS A 53 1.88 0.50 14.38
N ALA A 54 2.51 -0.67 14.50
CA ALA A 54 3.45 -1.14 13.50
C ALA A 54 2.74 -1.78 12.31
N ILE A 55 3.44 -1.87 11.18
CA ILE A 55 3.16 -2.75 10.06
C ILE A 55 4.34 -3.70 9.89
N LYS A 56 4.13 -4.98 10.16
CA LYS A 56 5.15 -6.03 10.03
C LYS A 56 6.47 -5.68 10.70
N GLY A 57 6.39 -5.14 11.91
CA GLY A 57 7.51 -4.73 12.76
C GLY A 57 8.04 -3.31 12.52
N VAL A 58 7.51 -2.57 11.53
CA VAL A 58 7.92 -1.19 11.23
C VAL A 58 6.89 -0.20 11.77
N GLY A 59 7.33 0.72 12.64
CA GLY A 59 6.49 1.75 13.24
C GLY A 59 6.52 1.72 14.77
N GLY A 60 5.51 2.30 15.39
CA GLY A 60 5.36 2.36 16.83
C GLY A 60 5.05 1.01 17.49
N LYS A 61 5.20 0.97 18.82
CA LYS A 61 4.86 -0.19 19.67
C LYS A 61 3.78 0.16 20.71
N GLY A 62 3.04 1.24 20.46
CA GLY A 62 1.97 1.72 21.35
C GLY A 62 0.64 0.98 21.17
N GLY A 63 0.47 0.29 20.04
CA GLY A 63 -0.67 -0.57 19.73
C GLY A 63 -0.22 -1.86 19.03
N PRO A 64 -1.16 -2.76 18.71
CA PRO A 64 -0.85 -3.97 17.96
C PRO A 64 -0.28 -3.65 16.58
N ASP A 65 0.55 -4.57 16.09
CA ASP A 65 1.01 -4.57 14.70
C ASP A 65 -0.16 -4.95 13.78
N LEU A 66 -0.57 -4.03 12.92
CA LEU A 66 -1.74 -4.20 12.05
C LEU A 66 -1.44 -5.12 10.87
N GLY A 67 -0.17 -5.41 10.60
CA GLY A 67 0.27 -6.35 9.58
C GLY A 67 0.43 -7.79 10.10
N ARG A 68 0.03 -8.08 11.33
CA ARG A 68 0.15 -9.40 11.99
C ARG A 68 -1.16 -9.86 12.63
N PRO A 69 -1.30 -11.16 12.97
CA PRO A 69 -2.44 -11.62 13.76
C PRO A 69 -2.51 -10.86 15.11
N PRO A 70 -3.71 -10.51 15.60
CA PRO A 70 -5.03 -10.87 15.08
C PRO A 70 -5.62 -9.84 14.10
N MET A 71 -4.84 -8.90 13.56
CA MET A 71 -5.37 -7.85 12.66
C MET A 71 -5.34 -8.22 11.17
N GLN A 72 -4.70 -9.34 10.84
CA GLN A 72 -4.78 -9.97 9.52
C GLN A 72 -6.16 -10.60 9.26
N HIS A 73 -6.47 -10.80 7.98
CA HIS A 73 -7.67 -11.49 7.50
C HIS A 73 -8.98 -10.86 7.99
N ARG A 74 -9.04 -9.53 8.00
CA ARG A 74 -10.24 -8.76 8.32
C ARG A 74 -10.92 -8.28 7.05
N THR A 75 -12.25 -8.36 7.04
CA THR A 75 -13.09 -7.73 6.01
C THR A 75 -13.20 -6.21 6.26
N MET A 76 -13.66 -5.46 5.25
CA MET A 76 -13.80 -4.01 5.36
C MET A 76 -14.68 -3.62 6.57
N SER A 77 -15.83 -4.28 6.74
CA SER A 77 -16.75 -4.01 7.84
C SER A 77 -16.19 -4.43 9.20
N GLN A 78 -15.35 -5.46 9.25
CA GLN A 78 -14.65 -5.83 10.48
C GLN A 78 -13.64 -4.77 10.90
N TYR A 79 -12.88 -4.19 9.96
CA TYR A 79 -12.01 -3.05 10.27
C TYR A 79 -12.80 -1.86 10.81
N ALA A 80 -13.93 -1.52 10.17
CA ALA A 80 -14.80 -0.43 10.63
C ALA A 80 -15.29 -0.67 12.07
N GLY A 81 -15.79 -1.88 12.39
CA GLY A 81 -16.24 -2.21 13.75
C GLY A 81 -15.12 -2.18 14.79
N ILE A 82 -13.93 -2.68 14.46
CA ILE A 82 -12.76 -2.62 15.35
C ILE A 82 -12.36 -1.16 15.62
N LEU A 83 -12.24 -0.34 14.58
CA LEU A 83 -11.89 1.08 14.71
C LEU A 83 -12.93 1.83 15.53
N TRP A 84 -14.23 1.57 15.29
CA TRP A 84 -15.33 2.20 16.03
C TRP A 84 -15.22 1.94 17.53
N ASN A 85 -15.03 0.67 17.91
CA ASN A 85 -14.92 0.27 19.32
C ASN A 85 -13.61 0.75 19.96
N HIS A 86 -12.53 0.86 19.17
CA HIS A 86 -11.22 1.28 19.67
C HIS A 86 -11.05 2.81 19.75
N ALA A 87 -11.87 3.58 19.04
CA ALA A 87 -11.72 5.03 18.90
C ALA A 87 -11.62 5.82 20.23
N PRO A 88 -12.40 5.53 21.29
CA PRO A 88 -12.25 6.23 22.56
C PRO A 88 -10.86 6.03 23.19
N ALA A 89 -10.39 4.77 23.26
CA ALA A 89 -9.06 4.47 23.81
C ALA A 89 -7.93 5.08 22.97
N MET A 90 -8.07 5.10 21.64
CA MET A 90 -7.12 5.79 20.77
C MET A 90 -7.08 7.30 21.04
N ARG A 91 -8.23 7.95 21.18
CA ARG A 91 -8.31 9.39 21.49
C ARG A 91 -7.57 9.74 22.77
N ASP A 92 -7.82 8.99 23.85
CA ASP A 92 -7.16 9.21 25.14
C ASP A 92 -5.64 9.03 25.05
N ALA A 93 -5.19 7.98 24.35
CA ALA A 93 -3.77 7.71 24.15
C ALA A 93 -3.09 8.79 23.28
N MET A 94 -3.78 9.26 22.24
CA MET A 94 -3.30 10.34 21.37
C MET A 94 -3.17 11.66 22.15
N GLN A 95 -4.17 12.00 22.96
CA GLN A 95 -4.14 13.19 23.81
C GLN A 95 -2.95 13.16 24.78
N LYS A 96 -2.72 12.04 25.47
CA LYS A 96 -1.59 11.87 26.40
C LYS A 96 -0.22 12.01 25.71
N ARG A 97 -0.14 11.76 24.41
CA ARG A 97 1.08 11.83 23.59
C ARG A 97 1.19 13.14 22.79
N GLY A 98 0.26 14.07 22.97
CA GLY A 98 0.23 15.33 22.21
C GLY A 98 -0.04 15.14 20.72
N ILE A 99 -0.66 14.03 20.32
CA ILE A 99 -1.04 13.75 18.93
C ILE A 99 -2.45 14.31 18.70
N PRO A 100 -2.67 15.26 17.78
CA PRO A 100 -3.99 15.83 17.55
C PRO A 100 -4.93 14.82 16.89
N TRP A 101 -6.15 14.68 17.42
CA TRP A 101 -7.21 13.91 16.77
C TRP A 101 -7.77 14.69 15.57
N LYS A 102 -7.71 14.10 14.38
CA LYS A 102 -8.21 14.71 13.14
C LYS A 102 -9.37 13.87 12.61
N PRO A 103 -10.56 14.44 12.39
CA PRO A 103 -11.66 13.74 11.73
C PRO A 103 -11.24 13.19 10.37
N PHE A 104 -11.84 12.08 9.93
CA PHE A 104 -11.70 11.59 8.57
C PHE A 104 -12.53 12.46 7.61
N GLU A 105 -11.99 12.75 6.44
CA GLU A 105 -12.59 13.62 5.42
C GLU A 105 -12.71 12.85 4.10
N GLY A 106 -13.78 13.10 3.34
CA GLY A 106 -13.97 12.50 2.00
C GLY A 106 -13.70 10.98 1.96
N PRO A 107 -12.88 10.48 1.01
CA PRO A 107 -12.60 9.06 0.86
C PRO A 107 -11.48 8.52 1.78
N GLU A 108 -11.03 9.28 2.79
CA GLU A 108 -9.87 8.86 3.61
C GLU A 108 -10.10 7.52 4.33
N MET A 109 -11.33 7.23 4.79
CA MET A 109 -11.64 5.97 5.46
C MET A 109 -11.60 4.75 4.51
N PRO A 110 -12.32 4.74 3.37
CA PRO A 110 -12.20 3.62 2.43
C PRO A 110 -10.76 3.45 1.92
N ASP A 111 -10.02 4.55 1.67
CA ASP A 111 -8.61 4.48 1.30
C ASP A 111 -7.74 3.83 2.38
N LEU A 112 -7.91 4.25 3.65
CA LEU A 112 -7.19 3.65 4.78
C LEU A 112 -7.48 2.16 4.90
N ILE A 113 -8.75 1.75 4.81
CA ILE A 113 -9.13 0.33 4.90
C ILE A 113 -8.56 -0.46 3.71
N ALA A 114 -8.55 0.11 2.50
CA ALA A 114 -7.90 -0.49 1.33
C ALA A 114 -6.41 -0.74 1.57
N TYR A 115 -5.72 0.24 2.17
CA TYR A 115 -4.32 0.11 2.55
C TYR A 115 -4.11 -1.01 3.59
N LEU A 116 -4.86 -1.00 4.70
CA LEU A 116 -4.74 -2.05 5.73
C LEU A 116 -5.02 -3.44 5.19
N SER A 117 -5.93 -3.55 4.22
CA SER A 117 -6.27 -4.81 3.57
C SER A 117 -5.15 -5.28 2.63
N SER A 118 -4.54 -4.35 1.87
CA SER A 118 -3.40 -4.65 1.00
C SER A 118 -2.16 -5.15 1.76
N ILE A 119 -2.00 -4.75 3.03
CA ILE A 119 -0.88 -5.19 3.89
C ILE A 119 -0.91 -6.71 4.11
N GLN A 120 -2.10 -7.31 4.11
CA GLN A 120 -2.27 -8.75 4.26
C GLN A 120 -1.73 -9.54 3.04
N MET A 121 -1.60 -8.88 1.88
CA MET A 121 -1.03 -9.48 0.67
C MET A 121 0.50 -9.39 0.64
N LEU A 122 1.12 -8.63 1.55
CA LEU A 122 2.56 -8.54 1.65
C LEU A 122 3.12 -9.79 2.35
N ASP A 123 4.28 -10.27 1.93
CA ASP A 123 5.02 -11.31 2.64
C ASP A 123 5.47 -10.83 4.02
N ASP A 124 5.62 -11.76 4.97
CA ASP A 124 6.31 -11.42 6.21
C ASP A 124 7.78 -11.06 5.93
N PRO A 125 8.42 -10.20 6.75
CA PRO A 125 9.80 -9.83 6.51
C PRO A 125 10.71 -11.06 6.53
N GLY A 126 11.48 -11.25 5.46
CA GLY A 126 12.46 -12.33 5.36
C GLY A 126 13.64 -12.16 6.31
N ASP A 127 14.36 -13.27 6.52
CA ASP A 127 15.58 -13.35 7.29
C ASP A 127 16.81 -13.13 6.38
N PRO A 128 17.51 -11.98 6.50
CA PRO A 128 18.66 -11.70 5.67
C PRO A 128 19.85 -12.64 5.92
N LYS A 129 19.96 -13.29 7.09
CA LYS A 129 21.02 -14.27 7.33
C LYS A 129 20.76 -15.56 6.55
N LYS A 130 19.51 -16.02 6.51
CA LYS A 130 19.12 -17.14 5.65
C LYS A 130 19.31 -16.80 4.18
N GLY A 131 18.92 -15.58 3.79
CA GLY A 131 19.10 -15.08 2.43
C GLY A 131 20.57 -15.04 1.98
N GLU A 132 21.50 -14.70 2.88
CA GLU A 132 22.94 -14.74 2.61
C GLU A 132 23.43 -16.16 2.31
N GLY A 133 23.01 -17.14 3.11
CA GLY A 133 23.29 -18.55 2.87
C GLY A 133 22.72 -19.02 1.54
N LEU A 134 21.45 -18.71 1.27
CA LEU A 134 20.76 -19.05 0.02
C LEU A 134 21.42 -18.42 -1.22
N PHE A 135 21.92 -17.19 -1.12
CA PHE A 135 22.62 -16.54 -2.22
C PHE A 135 23.87 -17.32 -2.66
N THR A 136 24.54 -17.98 -1.71
CA THR A 136 25.70 -18.82 -1.99
C THR A 136 25.27 -20.23 -2.43
N GLU A 137 24.34 -20.85 -1.69
CA GLU A 137 23.85 -22.20 -1.94
C GLU A 137 23.19 -22.35 -3.32
N LYS A 138 22.40 -21.36 -3.73
CA LYS A 138 21.73 -21.33 -5.04
C LYS A 138 22.67 -20.86 -6.17
N GLY A 139 23.96 -20.68 -5.89
CA GLY A 139 25.00 -20.36 -6.89
C GLY A 139 25.03 -18.91 -7.35
N CYS A 140 24.21 -18.02 -6.79
CA CYS A 140 24.10 -16.63 -7.24
C CYS A 140 25.45 -15.89 -7.13
N SER A 141 26.21 -16.15 -6.07
CA SER A 141 27.51 -15.53 -5.81
C SER A 141 28.61 -15.90 -6.82
N SER A 142 28.39 -16.88 -7.69
CA SER A 142 29.35 -17.24 -8.75
C SER A 142 29.47 -16.16 -9.82
N CYS A 143 28.39 -15.40 -10.04
CA CYS A 143 28.32 -14.34 -11.05
C CYS A 143 27.97 -12.99 -10.43
N HIS A 144 27.10 -12.97 -9.42
CA HIS A 144 26.55 -11.74 -8.86
C HIS A 144 27.25 -11.27 -7.61
N ARG A 145 27.36 -9.95 -7.46
CA ARG A 145 27.93 -9.33 -6.26
C ARG A 145 26.94 -8.38 -5.61
N ILE A 146 26.62 -8.63 -4.34
CA ILE A 146 25.77 -7.72 -3.59
C ILE A 146 26.45 -6.35 -3.48
N GLY A 147 25.74 -5.27 -3.85
CA GLY A 147 26.30 -3.92 -3.91
C GLY A 147 27.17 -3.64 -5.13
N GLY A 148 27.38 -4.64 -6.00
CA GLY A 148 27.93 -4.44 -7.34
C GLY A 148 26.94 -3.75 -8.28
N ALA A 149 27.43 -3.25 -9.41
CA ALA A 149 26.62 -2.55 -10.41
C ALA A 149 25.44 -3.39 -10.94
N ASP A 150 25.59 -4.72 -10.93
CA ASP A 150 24.58 -5.70 -11.37
C ASP A 150 23.35 -5.73 -10.45
N LEU A 151 23.54 -5.66 -9.12
CA LEU A 151 22.46 -5.75 -8.13
C LEU A 151 22.13 -4.43 -7.42
N ALA A 152 22.91 -3.36 -7.63
CA ALA A 152 22.68 -2.05 -7.03
C ALA A 152 21.31 -1.45 -7.38
N GLN A 153 20.76 -1.74 -8.55
CA GLN A 153 19.40 -1.31 -8.91
C GLN A 153 18.31 -2.14 -8.21
N TRP A 154 18.54 -3.43 -8.00
CA TRP A 154 17.58 -4.41 -7.46
C TRP A 154 17.28 -4.15 -5.99
N GLN A 155 18.35 -3.80 -5.29
CA GLN A 155 18.38 -3.24 -3.97
C GLN A 155 17.28 -2.20 -3.71
N ARG A 156 16.95 -1.32 -4.67
CA ARG A 156 15.97 -0.22 -4.49
C ARG A 156 14.51 -0.67 -4.49
N TYR A 157 14.19 -1.87 -4.97
CA TYR A 157 12.82 -2.33 -5.06
C TYR A 157 12.39 -3.05 -3.77
N ALA A 158 11.36 -2.53 -3.12
CA ALA A 158 10.75 -3.16 -1.94
C ALA A 158 9.53 -4.03 -2.29
N SER A 159 9.00 -3.90 -3.50
CA SER A 159 7.77 -4.57 -3.95
C SER A 159 8.08 -5.97 -4.48
N PRO A 160 7.47 -7.04 -3.92
CA PRO A 160 7.61 -8.40 -4.44
C PRO A 160 7.21 -8.53 -5.93
N VAL A 161 6.23 -7.75 -6.37
CA VAL A 161 5.77 -7.75 -7.78
C VAL A 161 6.83 -7.17 -8.70
N LEU A 162 7.51 -6.09 -8.30
CA LEU A 162 8.60 -5.52 -9.10
C LEU A 162 9.82 -6.45 -9.11
N TRP A 163 10.07 -7.16 -8.01
CA TRP A 163 11.09 -8.21 -7.98
C TRP A 163 10.78 -9.31 -8.99
N ALA A 164 9.55 -9.81 -9.02
CA ALA A 164 9.12 -10.81 -9.99
C ALA A 164 9.28 -10.30 -11.42
N GLU A 165 8.83 -9.08 -11.73
CA GLU A 165 8.95 -8.48 -13.06
C GLU A 165 10.41 -8.39 -13.53
N VAL A 166 11.29 -7.85 -12.69
CA VAL A 166 12.72 -7.68 -13.01
C VAL A 166 13.39 -9.05 -13.20
N MET A 167 13.11 -10.02 -12.31
CA MET A 167 13.64 -11.37 -12.43
C MET A 167 13.16 -12.07 -13.70
N TRP A 168 11.87 -11.94 -14.06
CA TRP A 168 11.33 -12.56 -15.26
C TRP A 168 11.93 -11.98 -16.53
N ARG A 169 12.20 -10.67 -16.54
CA ARG A 169 12.87 -10.00 -17.65
C ARG A 169 14.33 -10.40 -17.80
N HIS A 170 15.06 -10.57 -16.68
CA HIS A 170 16.47 -10.98 -16.71
C HIS A 170 16.67 -12.50 -16.87
N GLY A 171 15.64 -13.29 -16.55
CA GLY A 171 15.67 -14.75 -16.51
C GLY A 171 16.29 -15.45 -17.72
N PRO A 172 15.87 -15.13 -18.96
CA PRO A 172 16.40 -15.80 -20.16
C PRO A 172 17.92 -15.62 -20.35
N GLU A 173 18.46 -14.45 -20.04
CA GLU A 173 19.90 -14.18 -20.12
C GLU A 173 20.65 -14.97 -19.04
N MET A 174 20.14 -14.99 -17.80
CA MET A 174 20.71 -15.81 -16.74
C MET A 174 20.71 -17.29 -17.13
N GLU A 175 19.61 -17.81 -17.67
CA GLU A 175 19.47 -19.22 -18.02
C GLU A 175 20.52 -19.65 -19.06
N GLU A 176 20.69 -18.85 -20.12
CA GLU A 176 21.68 -19.14 -21.15
C GLU A 176 23.12 -19.10 -20.60
N GLN A 177 23.44 -18.16 -19.70
CA GLN A 177 24.78 -18.11 -19.08
C GLN A 177 25.00 -19.27 -18.12
N MET A 178 23.99 -19.62 -17.30
CA MET A 178 24.07 -20.78 -16.41
C MET A 178 24.30 -22.06 -17.20
N ARG A 179 23.60 -22.25 -18.32
CA ARG A 179 23.79 -23.40 -19.23
C ARG A 179 25.23 -23.47 -19.77
N LYS A 180 25.81 -22.35 -20.20
CA LYS A 180 27.21 -22.29 -20.68
C LYS A 180 28.22 -22.65 -19.58
N LEU A 181 27.93 -22.27 -18.35
CA LEU A 181 28.78 -22.55 -17.18
C LEU A 181 28.51 -23.92 -16.55
N GLY A 182 27.60 -24.73 -17.12
CA GLY A 182 27.21 -26.03 -16.56
C GLY A 182 26.49 -25.92 -15.21
N GLN A 183 25.93 -24.76 -14.88
CA GLN A 183 25.17 -24.54 -13.66
C GLN A 183 23.70 -24.92 -13.83
N THR A 184 23.07 -25.36 -12.75
CA THR A 184 21.65 -25.69 -12.73
C THR A 184 20.81 -24.47 -12.37
N TRP A 185 19.64 -24.35 -12.99
CA TRP A 185 18.68 -23.30 -12.65
C TRP A 185 18.19 -23.47 -11.20
N PRO A 186 18.20 -22.41 -10.39
CA PRO A 186 17.85 -22.52 -8.98
C PRO A 186 16.35 -22.76 -8.79
N ARG A 187 15.99 -23.61 -7.83
CA ARG A 187 14.61 -23.78 -7.37
C ARG A 187 14.45 -23.17 -5.99
N PHE A 188 13.42 -22.34 -5.86
CA PHE A 188 13.01 -21.70 -4.62
C PHE A 188 11.79 -22.40 -4.02
N THR A 189 11.78 -22.54 -2.70
CA THR A 189 10.71 -23.17 -1.92
C THR A 189 10.41 -22.33 -0.68
N GLY A 190 9.20 -22.48 -0.12
CA GLY A 190 8.81 -21.79 1.12
C GLY A 190 9.10 -20.28 1.08
N THR A 191 9.88 -19.80 2.05
CA THR A 191 10.26 -18.37 2.18
C THR A 191 11.61 -18.03 1.56
N GLU A 192 12.27 -18.95 0.84
CA GLU A 192 13.64 -18.75 0.36
C GLU A 192 13.80 -17.47 -0.48
N MET A 193 12.85 -17.17 -1.36
CA MET A 193 12.87 -15.94 -2.15
C MET A 193 12.73 -14.68 -1.28
N VAL A 194 11.87 -14.73 -0.26
CA VAL A 194 11.64 -13.62 0.67
C VAL A 194 12.89 -13.34 1.50
N ASP A 195 13.55 -14.41 1.96
CA ASP A 195 14.83 -14.35 2.69
C ASP A 195 15.95 -13.79 1.80
N LEU A 196 16.04 -14.25 0.54
CA LEU A 196 17.02 -13.77 -0.44
C LEU A 196 16.84 -12.27 -0.74
N VAL A 197 15.60 -11.81 -0.97
CA VAL A 197 15.29 -10.40 -1.18
C VAL A 197 15.62 -9.57 0.08
N ALA A 198 15.34 -10.10 1.27
CA ALA A 198 15.71 -9.45 2.52
C ALA A 198 17.23 -9.25 2.65
N TYR A 199 18.02 -10.27 2.28
CA TYR A 199 19.48 -10.17 2.26
C TYR A 199 19.98 -9.12 1.26
N ILE A 200 19.54 -9.17 0.00
CA ILE A 200 19.98 -8.24 -1.04
C ILE A 200 19.69 -6.79 -0.62
N ARG A 201 18.51 -6.54 -0.03
CA ARG A 201 18.10 -5.23 0.48
C ARG A 201 18.83 -4.80 1.76
N SER A 202 19.29 -5.74 2.59
CA SER A 202 19.97 -5.43 3.85
C SER A 202 21.30 -4.69 3.64
N VAL A 203 21.96 -4.96 2.50
CA VAL A 203 23.26 -4.37 2.18
C VAL A 203 23.14 -2.91 1.72
N LEU A 204 21.99 -2.47 1.19
CA LEU A 204 21.72 -1.04 0.96
C LEU A 204 21.74 -0.21 2.23
N ARG A 205 21.20 -0.76 3.32
CA ARG A 205 21.09 -0.03 4.60
C ARG A 205 22.43 0.14 5.29
N ARG A 206 23.50 -0.48 4.74
CA ARG A 206 24.88 -0.44 5.23
C ARG A 206 25.84 0.22 4.22
N GLY A 207 25.34 0.78 3.12
CA GLY A 207 26.14 1.68 2.27
C GLY A 207 26.51 2.96 3.03
N PRO A 208 27.59 3.66 2.63
CA PRO A 208 28.06 4.87 3.32
C PRO A 208 26.97 5.94 3.46
#